data_AF-W6KVI9-F1
#
_entry.id   AF-W6KVI9-F1
#
_cell.length_a   1.000
_cell.length_b   1.000
_cell.length_c   1.000
_cell.angle_alpha   90.00
_cell.angle_beta   90.00
_cell.angle_gamma   90.00
#
_symmetry.space_group_name_H-M   'P 1'
#
loop_
_entity.id
_entity.type
_entity.pdbx_description
1 polymer ?
#
loop_
_entity_poly.entity_id
_entity_poly.type
_entity_poly.pdbx_seq_one_letter_code
_entity_poly.pdbx_strand_id
1 'polypeptide(L)'
;MSKLFVSLAKPIIVPVSMCARNVAKMDEALKRHIIAYEASGRDVCRDVWYEYISWQIRIIPYRFKKLTAECRSLVSGDYPLSGVSCKDFISIARFATNCLMIFISFVMLGRCSIFPLLEPGSPFVEEIINSWHINRINQLSEESISTLKFLLRDTN
;
A
#
# COMPACT_ATOMS: atom_id res chain seq x y z
N MET A 1 -6.76 31.72 -31.29
CA MET A 1 -6.07 30.83 -30.32
C MET A 1 -5.54 29.62 -31.08
N SER A 2 -4.23 29.36 -31.04
CA SER A 2 -3.58 28.36 -31.91
C SER A 2 -3.93 26.92 -31.50
N LYS A 3 -4.09 26.03 -32.47
CA LYS A 3 -4.38 24.59 -32.26
C LYS A 3 -3.33 23.89 -31.37
N LEU A 4 -2.12 24.44 -31.30
CA LEU A 4 -1.01 23.99 -30.46
C LEU A 4 -1.29 24.16 -28.96
N PHE A 5 -1.82 25.30 -28.53
CA PHE A 5 -2.18 25.53 -27.12
C PHE A 5 -3.26 24.56 -26.64
N VAL A 6 -4.24 24.27 -27.48
CA VAL A 6 -5.30 23.30 -27.18
C VAL A 6 -4.75 21.87 -27.09
N SER A 7 -3.75 21.52 -27.92
CA SER A 7 -3.10 20.21 -27.87
C SER A 7 -2.22 20.01 -26.63
N LEU A 8 -1.50 21.05 -26.21
CA LEU A 8 -0.66 21.00 -25.01
C LEU A 8 -1.47 21.00 -23.70
N ALA A 9 -2.66 21.62 -23.69
CA ALA A 9 -3.49 21.68 -22.50
C ALA A 9 -4.39 20.44 -22.29
N LYS A 10 -4.71 19.69 -23.37
CA LYS A 10 -5.48 18.44 -23.32
C LYS A 10 -5.03 17.42 -22.25
N PRO A 11 -3.73 17.08 -22.10
CA PRO A 11 -3.29 16.12 -21.09
C PRO A 11 -3.52 16.59 -19.64
N ILE A 12 -3.72 17.89 -19.41
CA ILE A 12 -3.98 18.45 -18.08
C ILE A 12 -5.49 18.62 -17.85
N ILE A 13 -6.23 19.07 -18.87
CA ILE A 13 -7.67 19.35 -18.77
C ILE A 13 -8.49 18.06 -18.64
N VAL A 14 -8.07 16.98 -19.30
CA VAL A 14 -8.82 15.71 -19.30
C VAL A 14 -8.84 15.04 -17.91
N PRO A 15 -7.72 14.88 -17.19
CA PRO A 15 -7.73 14.38 -15.81
C PRO A 15 -8.50 15.28 -14.84
N VAL A 16 -8.31 16.61 -14.94
CA VAL A 16 -8.98 17.57 -14.06
C VAL A 16 -10.50 17.53 -14.21
N SER A 17 -11.00 17.47 -15.44
CA SER A 17 -12.44 17.34 -15.71
C SER A 17 -13.03 15.99 -15.26
N MET A 18 -12.25 14.91 -15.32
CA MET A 18 -12.66 13.61 -14.76
C MET A 18 -12.72 13.64 -13.22
N CYS A 19 -11.72 14.25 -12.56
CA CYS A 19 -11.75 14.44 -11.11
C CYS A 19 -12.95 15.29 -10.67
N ALA A 20 -13.23 16.41 -11.35
CA ALA A 20 -14.39 17.24 -11.06
C ALA A 20 -15.73 16.48 -11.16
N ARG A 21 -15.87 15.61 -12.17
CA ARG A 21 -17.06 14.73 -12.30
C ARG A 21 -17.16 13.70 -11.19
N ASN A 22 -16.04 13.21 -10.67
CA ASN A 22 -16.04 12.26 -9.55
C ASN A 22 -16.35 12.96 -8.23
N VAL A 23 -15.83 14.17 -8.00
CA VAL A 23 -16.18 15.01 -6.84
C VAL A 23 -17.66 15.38 -6.84
N ALA A 24 -18.26 15.62 -8.01
CA ALA A 24 -19.70 15.88 -8.12
C ALA A 24 -20.58 14.69 -7.70
N LYS A 25 -20.03 13.46 -7.69
CA LYS A 25 -20.71 12.23 -7.24
C LYS A 25 -20.40 11.87 -5.79
N MET A 26 -19.52 12.62 -5.12
CA MET A 26 -19.18 12.39 -3.73
C MET A 26 -20.28 12.88 -2.79
N ASP A 27 -20.24 12.37 -1.56
CA ASP A 27 -21.12 12.79 -0.49
C ASP A 27 -21.01 14.31 -0.24
N GLU A 28 -22.13 14.93 0.14
CA GLU A 28 -22.30 16.38 0.10
C GLU A 28 -21.36 17.09 1.11
N ALA A 29 -21.07 16.43 2.24
CA ALA A 29 -20.11 16.91 3.22
C ALA A 29 -18.66 16.92 2.68
N LEU A 30 -18.26 15.85 1.99
CA LEU A 30 -16.91 15.72 1.41
C LEU A 30 -16.73 16.71 0.25
N LYS A 31 -17.77 16.89 -0.56
CA LYS A 31 -17.78 17.87 -1.66
C LYS A 31 -17.62 19.30 -1.15
N ARG A 32 -18.33 19.70 -0.10
CA ARG A 32 -18.17 21.04 0.53
C ARG A 32 -16.77 21.25 1.07
N HIS A 33 -16.18 20.20 1.66
CA HIS A 33 -14.82 20.27 2.17
C HIS A 33 -13.82 20.50 1.02
N ILE A 34 -13.91 19.73 -0.07
CA ILE A 34 -13.04 19.89 -1.24
C ILE A 34 -13.16 21.29 -1.86
N ILE A 35 -14.39 21.79 -2.03
CA ILE A 35 -14.66 23.12 -2.61
C ILE A 35 -14.08 24.24 -1.71
N ALA A 36 -14.18 24.12 -0.38
CA ALA A 36 -13.62 25.11 0.54
C ALA A 36 -12.09 25.19 0.46
N TYR A 37 -11.42 24.06 0.24
CA TYR A 37 -9.97 24.02 0.05
C TYR A 37 -9.56 24.59 -1.31
N GLU A 38 -10.29 24.26 -2.38
CA GLU A 38 -10.09 24.83 -3.71
C GLU A 38 -10.23 26.37 -3.69
N ALA A 39 -11.27 26.88 -3.00
CA ALA A 39 -11.46 28.31 -2.80
C ALA A 39 -10.32 28.98 -2.00
N SER A 40 -9.65 28.24 -1.12
CA SER A 40 -8.49 28.72 -0.35
C SER A 40 -7.16 28.58 -1.07
N GLY A 41 -7.14 27.98 -2.28
CA GLY A 41 -5.90 27.71 -3.03
C GLY A 41 -5.00 26.66 -2.38
N ARG A 42 -5.53 25.83 -1.47
CA ARG A 42 -4.78 24.80 -0.75
C ARG A 42 -5.02 23.41 -1.34
N ASP A 43 -4.02 22.56 -1.26
CA ASP A 43 -4.11 21.17 -1.70
C ASP A 43 -4.80 20.31 -0.64
N VAL A 44 -6.05 19.90 -0.94
CA VAL A 44 -6.85 19.01 -0.09
C VAL A 44 -6.10 17.73 0.24
N CYS A 45 -5.47 17.10 -0.74
CA CYS A 45 -4.91 15.76 -0.58
C CYS A 45 -3.73 15.80 0.39
N ARG A 46 -2.90 16.84 0.28
CA ARG A 46 -1.77 17.08 1.16
C ARG A 46 -2.23 17.30 2.61
N ASP A 47 -3.17 18.20 2.82
CA ASP A 47 -3.59 18.60 4.17
C ASP A 47 -4.37 17.49 4.87
N VAL A 48 -5.26 16.79 4.15
CA VAL A 48 -5.99 15.61 4.68
C VAL A 48 -5.03 14.48 5.02
N TRP A 49 -3.98 14.28 4.21
CA TRP A 49 -2.95 13.27 4.51
C TRP A 49 -2.19 13.61 5.79
N TYR A 50 -1.75 14.85 5.95
CA TYR A 50 -1.08 15.29 7.19
C TYR A 50 -1.99 15.17 8.41
N GLU A 51 -3.25 15.55 8.26
CA GLU A 51 -4.24 15.40 9.32
C GLU A 51 -4.39 13.92 9.70
N TYR A 52 -4.60 13.03 8.72
CA TYR A 52 -4.71 11.60 8.94
C TYR A 52 -3.49 11.03 9.68
N ILE A 53 -2.27 11.36 9.22
CA ILE A 53 -1.02 10.90 9.85
C ILE A 53 -0.93 11.44 11.29
N SER A 54 -1.29 12.70 11.52
CA SER A 54 -1.27 13.29 12.85
C SER A 54 -2.21 12.56 13.81
N TRP A 55 -3.41 12.18 13.35
CA TRP A 55 -4.37 11.39 14.12
C TRP A 55 -3.87 9.98 14.37
N GLN A 56 -3.29 9.32 13.37
CA GLN A 56 -2.71 7.99 13.57
C GLN A 56 -1.61 8.02 14.62
N ILE A 57 -0.69 8.99 14.57
CA ILE A 57 0.40 9.13 15.56
C ILE A 57 -0.16 9.34 16.97
N ARG A 58 -1.16 10.22 17.13
CA ARG A 58 -1.81 10.47 18.43
C ARG A 58 -2.51 9.24 19.01
N ILE A 59 -2.95 8.32 18.16
CA ILE A 59 -3.63 7.09 18.59
C ILE A 59 -2.64 5.98 18.97
N ILE A 60 -1.36 6.05 18.54
CA ILE A 60 -0.35 5.01 18.84
C ILE A 60 -0.23 4.70 20.34
N PRO A 61 -0.10 5.70 21.25
CA PRO A 61 0.03 5.42 22.68
C PRO A 61 -1.19 4.69 23.26
N TYR A 62 -2.40 5.05 22.79
CA TYR A 62 -3.63 4.37 23.19
C TYR A 62 -3.64 2.92 22.70
N ARG A 63 -3.28 2.68 21.43
CA ARG A 63 -3.20 1.31 20.88
C ARG A 63 -2.18 0.46 21.63
N PHE A 64 -1.04 1.02 22.00
CA PHE A 64 -0.01 0.31 22.76
C PHE A 64 -0.46 -0.03 24.18
N LYS A 65 -1.12 0.91 24.88
CA LYS A 65 -1.72 0.65 26.20
C LYS A 65 -2.81 -0.41 26.14
N LYS A 66 -3.66 -0.37 25.12
CA LYS A 66 -4.72 -1.37 24.92
C LYS A 66 -4.12 -2.75 24.66
N LEU A 67 -3.12 -2.84 23.77
CA LEU A 67 -2.42 -4.09 23.48
C LEU A 67 -1.77 -4.70 24.74
N THR A 68 -1.08 -3.89 25.54
CA THR A 68 -0.44 -4.38 26.77
C THR A 68 -1.45 -4.83 27.82
N ALA A 69 -2.59 -4.13 27.94
CA ALA A 69 -3.69 -4.54 28.82
C ALA A 69 -4.33 -5.87 28.37
N GLU A 70 -4.58 -6.03 27.07
CA GLU A 70 -5.13 -7.27 26.49
C GLU A 70 -4.14 -8.44 26.65
N CYS A 71 -2.85 -8.24 26.37
CA CYS A 71 -1.82 -9.27 26.60
C CYS A 71 -1.72 -9.66 28.08
N ARG A 72 -1.78 -8.69 29.00
CA ARG A 72 -1.77 -8.99 30.45
C ARG A 72 -2.99 -9.82 30.84
N SER A 73 -4.17 -9.50 30.32
CA SER A 73 -5.41 -10.26 30.58
C SER A 73 -5.36 -11.68 30.02
N LEU A 74 -4.72 -11.88 28.87
CA LEU A 74 -4.49 -13.22 28.31
C LEU A 74 -3.51 -14.03 29.16
N VAL A 75 -2.42 -13.42 29.64
CA VAL A 75 -1.41 -14.08 30.48
C VAL A 75 -1.93 -14.37 31.89
N SER A 76 -2.77 -13.50 32.46
CA SER A 76 -3.35 -13.70 33.80
C SER A 76 -4.46 -14.76 33.83
N GLY A 77 -4.94 -15.22 32.66
CA GLY A 77 -6.02 -16.19 32.57
C GLY A 77 -7.41 -15.61 32.89
N ASP A 78 -7.52 -14.30 33.07
CA ASP A 78 -8.79 -13.59 33.31
C ASP A 78 -9.65 -13.47 32.05
N TYR A 79 -9.21 -14.02 30.92
CA TYR A 79 -10.00 -14.00 29.70
C TYR A 79 -11.21 -14.94 29.89
N PRO A 80 -12.46 -14.43 29.89
CA PRO A 80 -13.63 -15.24 30.20
C PRO A 80 -13.94 -16.17 29.03
N LEU A 81 -13.27 -17.32 28.98
CA LEU A 81 -13.49 -18.38 27.98
C LEU A 81 -14.91 -18.96 28.06
N SER A 82 -15.59 -18.81 29.22
CA SER A 82 -16.91 -19.37 29.51
C SER A 82 -18.11 -18.53 29.02
N GLY A 83 -17.89 -17.48 28.24
CA GLY A 83 -18.97 -16.63 27.69
C GLY A 83 -18.68 -16.02 26.31
N VAL A 84 -17.68 -16.55 25.59
CA VAL A 84 -17.18 -15.97 24.34
C VAL A 84 -18.25 -16.07 23.25
N SER A 85 -18.74 -14.92 22.76
CA SER A 85 -19.66 -14.87 21.63
C SER A 85 -18.92 -15.22 20.33
N CYS A 86 -19.65 -15.69 19.31
CA CYS A 86 -19.08 -15.97 17.99
C CYS A 86 -18.31 -14.75 17.42
N LYS A 87 -18.76 -13.54 17.74
CA LYS A 87 -18.08 -12.28 17.37
C LYS A 87 -16.68 -12.17 17.97
N ASP A 88 -16.53 -12.53 19.24
CA ASP A 88 -15.26 -12.45 19.95
C ASP A 88 -14.28 -13.51 19.42
N PHE A 89 -14.79 -14.71 19.14
CA PHE A 89 -14.01 -15.76 18.47
C PHE A 89 -13.49 -15.31 17.10
N ILE A 90 -14.32 -14.69 16.26
CA ILE A 90 -13.89 -14.14 14.97
C ILE A 90 -12.83 -13.05 15.15
N SER A 91 -12.96 -12.21 16.18
CA SER A 91 -11.98 -11.17 16.48
C SER A 91 -10.63 -11.77 16.88
N ILE A 92 -10.63 -12.80 17.73
CA ILE A 92 -9.42 -13.53 18.13
C ILE A 92 -8.80 -14.24 16.92
N ALA A 93 -9.59 -14.90 16.09
CA ALA A 93 -9.12 -15.56 14.88
C ALA A 93 -8.46 -14.55 13.92
N ARG A 94 -9.07 -13.38 13.71
CA ARG A 94 -8.48 -12.31 12.88
C ARG A 94 -7.16 -11.81 13.48
N PHE A 95 -7.09 -11.65 14.80
CA PHE A 95 -5.85 -11.29 15.49
C PHE A 95 -4.76 -12.35 15.28
N ALA A 96 -5.07 -13.63 15.48
CA ALA A 96 -4.15 -14.74 15.27
C ALA A 96 -3.65 -14.81 13.83
N THR A 97 -4.54 -14.66 12.84
CA THR A 97 -4.16 -14.62 11.42
C THR A 97 -3.23 -13.45 11.11
N ASN A 98 -3.48 -12.27 11.67
CA ASN A 98 -2.59 -11.12 11.49
C ASN A 98 -1.20 -11.37 12.12
N CYS A 99 -1.16 -11.96 13.31
CA CYS A 99 0.11 -12.35 13.95
C CYS A 99 0.87 -13.37 13.10
N LEU A 100 0.18 -14.36 12.53
CA LEU A 100 0.78 -15.35 11.63
C LEU A 100 1.36 -14.68 10.37
N MET A 101 0.62 -13.75 9.76
CA MET A 101 1.10 -13.01 8.58
C MET A 101 2.36 -12.18 8.89
N ILE A 102 2.38 -11.52 10.05
CA ILE A 102 3.56 -10.78 10.52
C ILE A 102 4.73 -11.74 10.74
N PHE A 103 4.50 -12.88 11.39
CA PHE A 103 5.51 -13.91 11.60
C PHE A 103 6.11 -14.40 10.28
N ILE A 104 5.27 -14.78 9.31
CA ILE A 104 5.72 -15.23 7.99
C ILE A 104 6.55 -14.13 7.32
N SER A 105 6.08 -12.87 7.37
CA SER A 105 6.81 -11.74 6.79
C SER A 105 8.19 -11.56 7.41
N PHE A 106 8.32 -11.65 8.75
CA PHE A 106 9.60 -11.59 9.44
C PHE A 106 10.51 -12.78 9.10
N VAL A 107 9.96 -13.99 8.96
CA VAL A 107 10.72 -15.17 8.53
C VAL A 107 11.26 -14.99 7.11
N MET A 108 10.45 -14.47 6.18
CA MET A 108 10.89 -14.18 4.82
C MET A 108 11.99 -13.10 4.79
N LEU A 109 11.84 -12.04 5.60
CA LEU A 109 12.84 -10.98 5.73
C LEU A 109 14.14 -11.49 6.35
N GLY A 110 14.07 -12.25 7.44
CA GLY A 110 15.26 -12.82 8.10
C GLY A 110 16.01 -13.81 7.21
N ARG A 111 15.30 -14.49 6.31
CA ARG A 111 15.89 -15.39 5.32
C ARG A 111 16.30 -14.69 4.02
N CYS A 112 15.99 -13.39 3.89
CA CYS A 112 16.17 -12.59 2.66
C CYS A 112 15.63 -13.29 1.40
N SER A 113 14.66 -14.18 1.54
CA SER A 113 14.15 -15.01 0.44
C SER A 113 12.67 -15.29 0.68
N ILE A 114 11.88 -15.12 -0.38
CA ILE A 114 10.45 -15.43 -0.41
C ILE A 114 10.24 -16.95 -0.57
N PHE A 115 11.26 -17.67 -1.06
CA PHE A 115 11.18 -19.09 -1.31
C PHE A 115 11.43 -19.90 -0.03
N PRO A 116 10.76 -21.06 0.14
CA PRO A 116 11.05 -21.98 1.25
C PRO A 116 12.51 -22.48 1.19
N LEU A 117 13.01 -23.02 2.32
CA LEU A 117 14.35 -23.61 2.32
C LEU A 117 14.25 -24.87 1.45
N LEU A 118 14.88 -24.83 0.28
CA LEU A 118 14.97 -25.97 -0.59
C LEU A 118 16.24 -26.73 -0.24
N GLU A 119 16.14 -28.05 -0.18
CA GLU A 119 17.32 -28.89 -0.09
C GLU A 119 18.20 -28.65 -1.33
N PRO A 120 19.53 -28.60 -1.17
CA PRO A 120 20.46 -28.24 -2.25
C PRO A 120 20.45 -29.22 -3.44
N GLY A 121 19.89 -30.42 -3.28
CA GLY A 121 19.69 -31.41 -4.35
C GLY A 121 18.27 -31.45 -4.93
N SER A 122 17.40 -30.50 -4.54
CA SER A 122 16.02 -30.47 -4.99
C SER A 122 15.92 -29.92 -6.42
N PRO A 123 15.11 -30.53 -7.32
CA PRO A 123 14.94 -30.04 -8.69
C PRO A 123 14.37 -28.61 -8.75
N PHE A 124 13.71 -28.16 -7.68
CA PHE A 124 13.20 -26.79 -7.56
C PHE A 124 14.31 -25.74 -7.40
N VAL A 125 15.51 -26.14 -6.94
CA VAL A 125 16.67 -25.23 -6.85
C VAL A 125 17.16 -24.83 -8.24
N GLU A 126 17.27 -25.80 -9.15
CA GLU A 126 17.67 -25.56 -10.54
C GLU A 126 16.62 -24.71 -11.27
N GLU A 127 15.33 -24.99 -11.04
CA GLU A 127 14.24 -24.22 -11.64
C GLU A 127 14.22 -22.77 -11.15
N ILE A 128 14.46 -22.51 -9.86
CA ILE A 128 14.57 -21.16 -9.32
C ILE A 128 15.80 -20.43 -9.87
N ILE A 129 16.96 -21.07 -9.92
CA ILE A 129 18.19 -20.45 -10.46
C ILE A 129 17.99 -20.06 -11.94
N ASN A 130 17.43 -20.96 -12.74
CA ASN A 130 17.19 -20.72 -14.16
C ASN A 130 16.12 -19.65 -14.39
N SER A 131 15.01 -19.66 -13.64
CA SER A 131 13.94 -18.68 -13.79
C SER A 131 14.30 -17.28 -13.25
N TRP A 132 15.09 -17.19 -12.19
CA TRP A 132 15.51 -15.92 -11.60
C TRP A 132 16.51 -15.18 -12.50
N HIS A 133 17.42 -15.91 -13.15
CA HIS A 133 18.33 -15.34 -14.15
C HIS A 133 17.57 -14.80 -15.38
N ILE A 134 16.58 -15.53 -15.89
CA ILE A 134 15.78 -15.10 -17.03
C ILE A 134 14.99 -13.82 -16.70
N ASN A 135 14.40 -13.72 -15.51
CA ASN A 135 13.69 -12.51 -15.10
C ASN A 135 14.61 -11.29 -14.94
N ARG A 136 15.81 -11.45 -14.38
CA ARG A 136 16.80 -10.36 -14.27
C ARG A 136 17.34 -9.93 -15.64
N ILE A 137 17.61 -10.87 -16.54
CA ILE A 137 18.09 -10.59 -17.89
C ILE A 137 17.01 -9.89 -18.71
N ASN A 138 15.74 -10.32 -18.59
CA ASN A 138 14.62 -9.65 -19.25
C ASN A 138 14.41 -8.22 -18.72
N GLN A 139 14.53 -8.00 -17.41
CA GLN A 139 14.47 -6.65 -16.84
C GLN A 139 15.61 -5.75 -17.35
N LEU A 140 16.85 -6.24 -17.36
CA LEU A 140 18.01 -5.49 -17.89
C LEU A 140 17.91 -5.27 -19.41
N SER A 141 17.34 -6.22 -20.15
CA SER A 141 17.11 -6.12 -21.59
C SER A 141 16.05 -5.06 -21.90
N GLU A 142 14.93 -5.03 -21.18
CA GLU A 142 13.90 -4.00 -21.34
C GLU A 142 14.43 -2.61 -20.96
N GLU A 143 15.22 -2.50 -19.89
CA GLU A 143 15.85 -1.24 -19.49
C GLU A 143 16.84 -0.76 -20.55
N SER A 144 17.69 -1.65 -21.08
CA SER A 144 18.65 -1.34 -22.15
C SER A 144 17.96 -0.93 -23.46
N ILE A 145 16.88 -1.62 -23.85
CA ILE A 145 16.10 -1.28 -25.05
C ILE A 145 15.37 0.06 -24.89
N SER A 146 14.86 0.37 -23.69
CA SER A 146 14.21 1.66 -23.41
C SER A 146 15.20 2.82 -23.44
N THR A 147 16.41 2.61 -22.90
CA THR A 147 17.51 3.58 -22.89
C THR A 147 18.05 3.81 -24.31
N LEU A 148 18.19 2.75 -25.11
CA LEU A 148 18.59 2.86 -26.52
C LEU A 148 17.54 3.55 -27.39
N LYS A 149 16.24 3.30 -27.15
CA LYS A 149 15.14 4.03 -27.82
C LYS A 149 15.10 5.51 -27.42
N PHE A 150 15.47 5.85 -26.19
CA PHE A 150 15.59 7.23 -25.73
C PHE A 150 16.73 7.96 -26.46
N LEU A 151 17.92 7.35 -26.52
CA LEU A 151 19.09 7.90 -27.20
C LEU A 151 18.92 8.02 -28.73
N LEU A 152 18.19 7.10 -29.36
CA LEU A 152 17.87 7.14 -30.79
C LEU A 152 16.73 8.10 -31.15
N ARG A 153 15.96 8.58 -30.17
CA ARG A 153 14.90 9.58 -30.39
C ARG A 153 15.43 11.01 -30.37
N ASP A 154 16.51 11.28 -29.64
CA ASP A 154 17.12 12.61 -29.55
C ASP A 154 18.12 12.92 -30.69
N THR A 155 18.29 12.00 -31.63
CA THR A 155 19.24 12.11 -32.76
C THR A 155 18.60 12.33 -34.13
N ASN A 156 17.29 12.62 -34.20
CA ASN A 156 16.58 13.02 -35.42
C ASN A 156 15.71 14.26 -35.20
#